data_AF-A0A7S3B9R3-F1
#
_entry.id   AF-A0A7S3B9R3-F1
#
_cell.length_a   1.000
_cell.length_b   1.000
_cell.length_c   1.000
_cell.angle_alpha   90.00
_cell.angle_beta   90.00
_cell.angle_gamma   90.00
#
_symmetry.space_group_name_H-M   'P 1'
#
loop_
_entity.id
_entity.type
_entity.pdbx_description
1 polymer ?
#
loop_
_entity_poly.entity_id
_entity_poly.type
_entity_poly.pdbx_seq_one_letter_code
_entity_poly.pdbx_strand_id
1 'polypeptide(L)'
;MGTSRPNCAAYLRVAAYVISRYISDPLLIGGKKFDLRIYVLVLSYRPLKTFVYKKGFARFTTINYTNDFSEMDNELVHLTNVAIQKHSEGYSHAHGGKWSLKNLRQYIEGTRGTPAAVTLMEDVGWVIVHSLKAVQNVIINDKHCFECYGFDIMIDNKLKPWLLEVNASPSLSTTTLDDKQLKTQLIDEVLDLAVPPHMIEAAQSSCKPARPRRGSTSAAAAGFPTNFELLYDEAIEIEAGRRAVEASAARAGGRRGSEATGGGQWSKVASGRRAFNTPHWA
;
A
#
# COMPACT_ATOMS: atom_id res chain seq x y z
N MET A 1 -57.34 -1.37 28.36
CA MET A 1 -56.62 -0.15 27.95
C MET A 1 -55.21 -0.57 27.56
N GLY A 2 -54.98 -0.80 26.27
CA GLY A 2 -53.70 -1.26 25.73
C GLY A 2 -52.73 -0.09 25.60
N THR A 3 -51.56 -0.19 26.21
CA THR A 3 -50.47 0.77 26.08
C THR A 3 -49.77 0.54 24.74
N SER A 4 -50.09 1.39 23.76
CA SER A 4 -49.37 1.49 22.49
C SER A 4 -47.93 1.90 22.76
N ARG A 5 -46.98 1.03 22.45
CA ARG A 5 -45.55 1.39 22.38
C ARG A 5 -45.38 2.48 21.33
N PRO A 6 -44.62 3.56 21.60
CA PRO A 6 -44.38 4.59 20.61
C PRO A 6 -43.60 3.96 19.44
N ASN A 7 -44.07 4.25 18.22
CA ASN A 7 -43.38 3.98 16.97
C ASN A 7 -41.95 4.52 17.08
N CYS A 8 -40.97 3.63 17.27
CA CYS A 8 -39.58 3.96 17.03
C CYS A 8 -39.46 4.33 15.56
N ALA A 9 -39.41 5.63 15.28
CA ALA A 9 -39.12 6.16 13.96
C ALA A 9 -37.89 5.44 13.42
N ALA A 10 -38.07 4.70 12.33
CA ALA A 10 -36.98 4.14 11.57
C ALA A 10 -36.10 5.31 11.15
N TYR A 11 -34.95 5.48 11.82
CA TYR A 11 -33.91 6.37 11.35
C TYR A 11 -33.51 5.84 9.97
N LEU A 12 -34.00 6.50 8.92
CA LEU A 12 -33.43 6.39 7.59
C LEU A 12 -31.96 6.75 7.75
N ARG A 13 -31.08 5.74 7.77
CA ARG A 13 -29.65 5.96 7.62
C ARG A 13 -29.48 6.59 6.25
N VAL A 14 -29.39 7.92 6.21
CA VAL A 14 -28.95 8.63 5.02
C VAL A 14 -27.53 8.13 4.77
N ALA A 15 -27.37 7.32 3.72
CA ALA A 15 -26.06 6.84 3.33
C ALA A 15 -25.22 8.06 2.92
N ALA A 16 -24.03 8.18 3.50
CA ALA A 16 -23.07 9.18 3.06
C ALA A 16 -22.45 8.70 1.74
N TYR A 17 -22.42 9.59 0.75
CA TYR A 17 -21.82 9.32 -0.56
C TYR A 17 -20.62 10.22 -0.78
N VAL A 18 -19.64 9.71 -1.52
CA VAL A 18 -18.49 10.48 -2.00
C VAL A 18 -18.65 10.69 -3.50
N ILE A 19 -18.62 11.96 -3.93
CA ILE A 19 -18.55 12.30 -5.36
C ILE A 19 -17.08 12.48 -5.69
N SER A 20 -16.54 11.62 -6.56
CA SER A 20 -15.17 11.68 -7.02
C SER A 20 -15.12 11.81 -8.53
N ARG A 21 -14.13 12.56 -9.04
CA ARG A 21 -13.92 12.67 -10.48
C ARG A 21 -13.50 11.31 -11.04
N TYR A 22 -14.23 10.86 -12.05
CA TYR A 22 -13.89 9.63 -12.77
C TYR A 22 -12.59 9.77 -13.58
N ILE A 23 -11.76 8.73 -13.56
CA ILE A 23 -10.54 8.63 -14.36
C ILE A 23 -10.91 8.05 -15.72
N SER A 24 -11.08 8.93 -16.71
CA SER A 24 -11.56 8.59 -18.06
C SER A 24 -10.46 8.20 -19.06
N ASP A 25 -9.18 8.36 -18.71
CA ASP A 25 -8.02 7.93 -19.52
C ASP A 25 -7.12 6.97 -18.70
N PRO A 26 -7.66 5.82 -18.25
CA PRO A 26 -6.87 4.84 -17.52
C PRO A 26 -5.81 4.19 -18.42
N LEU A 27 -4.71 3.73 -17.84
CA LEU A 27 -3.82 2.83 -18.56
C LEU A 27 -4.57 1.53 -18.88
N LEU A 28 -4.54 1.13 -20.15
CA LEU A 28 -5.17 -0.09 -20.63
C LEU A 28 -4.12 -1.12 -21.02
N ILE A 29 -4.40 -2.39 -20.72
CA ILE A 29 -3.58 -3.51 -21.17
C ILE A 29 -4.48 -4.47 -21.94
N GLY A 30 -4.17 -4.69 -23.21
CA GLY A 30 -5.04 -5.44 -24.11
C GLY A 30 -6.45 -4.84 -24.24
N GLY A 31 -6.56 -3.51 -24.09
CA GLY A 31 -7.85 -2.80 -24.11
C GLY A 31 -8.66 -2.88 -22.81
N LYS A 32 -8.16 -3.53 -21.75
CA LYS A 32 -8.90 -3.74 -20.50
C LYS A 32 -8.45 -2.77 -19.42
N LYS A 33 -9.40 -2.28 -18.62
CA LYS A 33 -9.17 -1.41 -17.46
C LYS A 33 -8.72 -2.27 -16.28
N PHE A 34 -7.89 -1.70 -15.41
CA PHE A 34 -7.48 -2.37 -14.18
C PHE A 34 -7.19 -1.39 -13.05
N ASP A 35 -7.15 -1.93 -11.83
CA ASP A 35 -6.63 -1.26 -10.64
C ASP A 35 -5.65 -2.20 -9.90
N LEU A 36 -4.84 -1.66 -9.02
CA LEU A 36 -3.85 -2.38 -8.22
C LEU A 36 -4.37 -2.59 -6.80
N ARG A 37 -4.31 -3.84 -6.33
CA ARG A 37 -4.34 -4.17 -4.91
C ARG A 37 -2.92 -4.34 -4.38
N ILE A 38 -2.53 -3.43 -3.48
CA ILE A 38 -1.23 -3.45 -2.80
C ILE A 38 -1.45 -3.61 -1.30
N TYR A 39 -0.72 -4.54 -0.66
CA TYR A 39 -0.80 -4.72 0.80
C TYR A 39 0.27 -3.91 1.50
N VAL A 40 -0.13 -3.17 2.54
CA VAL A 40 0.73 -2.25 3.28
C VAL A 40 0.57 -2.52 4.76
N LEU A 41 1.65 -2.90 5.42
CA LEU A 41 1.70 -3.11 6.86
C LEU A 41 2.18 -1.83 7.54
N VAL A 42 1.43 -1.34 8.52
CA VAL A 42 1.85 -0.23 9.38
C VAL A 42 2.01 -0.77 10.80
N LEU A 43 3.24 -0.67 11.32
CA LEU A 43 3.57 -1.10 12.68
C LEU A 43 3.50 0.03 13.71
N SER A 44 3.58 1.28 13.24
CA SER A 44 3.55 2.47 14.09
C SER A 44 3.23 3.68 13.24
N TYR A 45 2.45 4.63 13.78
CA TYR A 45 2.23 5.94 13.16
C TYR A 45 3.08 7.05 13.80
N ARG A 46 3.65 6.84 15.00
CA ARG A 46 4.54 7.82 15.65
C ARG A 46 5.70 7.14 16.36
N PRO A 47 6.89 7.10 15.74
CA PRO A 47 7.19 7.51 14.36
C PRO A 47 6.50 6.60 13.32
N LEU A 48 6.15 7.13 12.15
CA LEU A 48 5.55 6.32 11.08
C LEU A 48 6.55 5.27 10.59
N LYS A 49 6.16 3.99 10.70
CA LYS A 49 6.92 2.85 10.20
C LYS A 49 6.03 1.94 9.40
N THR A 50 6.28 1.87 8.09
CA THR A 50 5.42 1.15 7.16
C THR A 50 6.23 0.32 6.16
N PHE A 51 5.66 -0.83 5.81
CA PHE A 51 6.21 -1.80 4.89
C PHE A 51 5.22 -2.05 3.76
N VAL A 52 5.72 -2.23 2.55
CA VAL A 52 4.94 -2.66 1.39
C VAL A 52 5.19 -4.14 1.14
N TYR A 53 4.14 -4.90 0.86
CA TYR A 53 4.28 -6.29 0.46
C TYR A 53 4.60 -6.36 -1.04
N LYS A 54 5.73 -6.96 -1.42
CA LYS A 54 6.18 -7.11 -2.81
C LYS A 54 5.14 -7.77 -3.70
N LYS A 55 4.35 -8.68 -3.13
CA LYS A 55 3.29 -9.38 -3.85
C LYS A 55 1.99 -8.58 -3.74
N GLY A 56 1.44 -8.25 -4.89
CA GLY A 56 0.10 -7.72 -5.04
C GLY A 56 -0.44 -8.14 -6.39
N PHE A 57 -1.58 -7.57 -6.79
CA PHE A 57 -2.13 -7.89 -8.10
C PHE A 57 -2.89 -6.72 -8.72
N ALA A 58 -2.79 -6.62 -10.04
CA ALA A 58 -3.70 -5.85 -10.87
C ALA A 58 -4.97 -6.67 -11.09
N ARG A 59 -6.15 -6.06 -10.90
CA ARG A 59 -7.47 -6.66 -11.16
C ARG A 59 -8.02 -6.08 -12.45
N PHE A 60 -8.24 -6.92 -13.45
CA PHE A 60 -8.74 -6.49 -14.76
C PHE A 60 -10.25 -6.59 -14.87
N THR A 61 -10.81 -5.70 -15.68
CA THR A 61 -12.14 -5.90 -16.26
C THR A 61 -12.11 -7.05 -17.25
N THR A 62 -13.26 -7.67 -17.47
CA THR A 62 -13.41 -8.76 -18.43
C THR A 62 -13.66 -8.25 -19.84
N ILE A 63 -14.39 -7.13 -19.94
CA ILE A 63 -14.72 -6.42 -21.18
C ILE A 63 -13.70 -5.31 -21.45
N ASN A 64 -13.49 -4.99 -22.72
CA ASN A 64 -12.66 -3.86 -23.14
C ASN A 64 -13.25 -2.53 -22.65
N TYR A 65 -12.38 -1.64 -22.24
CA TYR A 65 -12.73 -0.30 -21.83
C TYR A 65 -13.22 0.52 -23.02
N THR A 66 -14.34 1.20 -22.84
CA THR A 66 -14.78 2.32 -23.67
C THR A 66 -15.07 3.52 -22.77
N ASN A 67 -14.99 4.73 -23.32
CA ASN A 67 -15.42 5.95 -22.63
C ASN A 67 -16.68 6.53 -23.27
N ASP A 68 -17.42 5.71 -24.02
CA ASP A 68 -18.70 6.08 -24.61
C ASP A 68 -19.74 6.29 -23.51
N PHE A 69 -20.40 7.45 -23.52
CA PHE A 69 -21.40 7.80 -22.51
C PHE A 69 -22.56 6.80 -22.41
N SER A 70 -22.88 6.09 -23.49
CA SER A 70 -23.92 5.05 -23.51
C SER A 70 -23.56 3.81 -22.69
N GLU A 71 -22.28 3.57 -22.45
CA GLU A 71 -21.76 2.41 -21.72
C GLU A 71 -21.36 2.77 -20.28
N MET A 72 -21.58 4.02 -19.84
CA MET A 72 -21.12 4.49 -18.53
C MET A 72 -21.78 3.74 -17.35
N ASP A 73 -23.00 3.24 -17.55
CA ASP A 73 -23.74 2.42 -16.59
C ASP A 73 -23.34 0.93 -16.63
N ASN A 74 -22.47 0.53 -17.57
CA ASN A 74 -21.98 -0.83 -17.70
C ASN A 74 -20.86 -1.12 -16.70
N GLU A 75 -21.25 -1.68 -15.55
CA GLU A 75 -20.33 -2.01 -14.46
C GLU A 75 -19.19 -2.96 -14.89
N LEU A 76 -19.43 -3.85 -15.86
CA LEU A 76 -18.41 -4.80 -16.32
C LEU A 76 -17.26 -4.14 -17.07
N VAL A 77 -17.49 -2.96 -17.66
CA VAL A 77 -16.49 -2.14 -18.36
C VAL A 77 -15.72 -1.25 -17.39
N HIS A 78 -16.38 -0.80 -16.32
CA HIS A 78 -15.88 0.31 -15.51
C HIS A 78 -15.43 -0.06 -14.09
N LEU A 79 -15.94 -1.18 -13.54
CA LEU A 79 -15.63 -1.65 -12.19
C LEU A 79 -14.77 -2.91 -12.23
N THR A 80 -13.65 -2.90 -11.53
CA THR A 80 -12.65 -3.98 -11.54
C THR A 80 -12.85 -5.00 -10.41
N ASN A 81 -13.85 -4.79 -9.55
CA ASN A 81 -14.11 -5.62 -8.39
C ASN A 81 -14.43 -7.07 -8.81
N VAL A 82 -13.72 -8.03 -8.23
CA VAL A 82 -13.92 -9.48 -8.51
C VAL A 82 -15.38 -9.90 -8.26
N ALA A 83 -16.06 -9.30 -7.28
CA ALA A 83 -17.47 -9.58 -6.99
C ALA A 83 -18.40 -9.31 -8.17
N ILE A 84 -18.06 -8.34 -9.03
CA ILE A 84 -18.80 -7.97 -10.23
C ILE A 84 -18.28 -8.80 -11.41
N GLN A 85 -16.96 -8.83 -11.59
CA GLN A 85 -16.31 -9.45 -12.74
C GLN A 85 -16.50 -10.97 -12.83
N LYS A 86 -16.65 -11.67 -11.71
CA LYS A 86 -16.87 -13.13 -11.67
C LYS A 86 -18.17 -13.60 -12.33
N HIS A 87 -19.12 -12.68 -12.56
CA HIS A 87 -20.40 -12.98 -13.19
C HIS A 87 -20.38 -12.78 -14.71
N SER A 88 -19.27 -12.28 -15.27
CA SER A 88 -19.13 -12.13 -16.72
C SER A 88 -18.78 -13.46 -17.40
N GLU A 89 -19.23 -13.63 -18.63
CA GLU A 89 -18.94 -14.83 -19.45
C GLU A 89 -17.43 -14.95 -19.79
N GLY A 90 -16.71 -13.83 -19.83
CA GLY A 90 -15.27 -13.78 -20.14
C GLY A 90 -14.34 -13.99 -18.94
N TYR A 91 -14.88 -14.33 -17.76
CA TYR A 91 -14.07 -14.49 -16.55
C TYR A 91 -13.26 -15.79 -16.56
N SER A 92 -11.94 -15.68 -16.60
CA SER A 92 -11.05 -16.84 -16.44
C SER A 92 -10.96 -17.25 -14.99
N HIS A 93 -11.57 -18.38 -14.61
CA HIS A 93 -11.42 -18.96 -13.27
C HIS A 93 -9.98 -19.42 -12.96
N ALA A 94 -9.16 -19.69 -13.99
CA ALA A 94 -7.79 -20.12 -13.80
C ALA A 94 -6.89 -19.00 -13.26
N HIS A 95 -7.07 -17.77 -13.75
CA HIS A 95 -6.19 -16.63 -13.42
C HIS A 95 -6.95 -15.49 -12.70
N GLY A 96 -8.28 -15.59 -12.63
CA GLY A 96 -9.16 -14.64 -11.95
C GLY A 96 -9.20 -13.23 -12.56
N GLY A 97 -8.72 -13.06 -13.79
CA GLY A 97 -8.53 -11.74 -14.39
C GLY A 97 -7.50 -10.91 -13.64
N LYS A 98 -6.43 -11.52 -13.13
CA LYS A 98 -5.40 -10.84 -12.35
C LYS A 98 -4.02 -10.99 -12.97
N TRP A 99 -3.20 -9.95 -12.82
CA TRP A 99 -1.74 -10.04 -12.99
C TRP A 99 -1.05 -9.75 -11.67
N SER A 100 0.06 -10.44 -11.42
CA SER A 100 0.97 -10.04 -10.35
C SER A 100 1.55 -8.65 -10.63
N LEU A 101 1.93 -7.92 -9.58
CA LEU A 101 2.65 -6.64 -9.74
C LEU A 101 3.96 -6.82 -10.52
N LYS A 102 4.60 -7.98 -10.39
CA LYS A 102 5.78 -8.35 -11.19
C LYS A 102 5.50 -8.33 -12.69
N ASN A 103 4.42 -9.00 -13.12
CA ASN A 103 4.05 -9.05 -14.54
C ASN A 103 3.66 -7.67 -15.05
N LEU A 104 2.95 -6.88 -14.24
CA LEU A 104 2.63 -5.50 -14.58
C LEU A 104 3.91 -4.68 -14.77
N ARG A 105 4.86 -4.75 -13.84
CA ARG A 105 6.13 -4.05 -13.95
C ARG A 105 6.86 -4.44 -15.23
N GLN A 106 7.02 -5.74 -15.50
CA GLN A 106 7.67 -6.25 -16.71
C GLN A 106 6.97 -5.74 -17.98
N TYR A 107 5.64 -5.63 -17.98
CA TYR A 107 4.88 -5.06 -19.08
C TYR A 107 5.21 -3.57 -19.28
N ILE A 108 5.27 -2.77 -18.22
CA ILE A 108 5.65 -1.35 -18.32
C ILE A 108 7.10 -1.20 -18.77
N GLU A 109 8.01 -2.04 -18.28
CA GLU A 109 9.41 -2.05 -18.72
C GLU A 109 9.52 -2.33 -20.22
N GLY A 110 8.79 -3.34 -20.72
CA GLY A 110 8.80 -3.70 -22.13
C GLY A 110 8.12 -2.68 -23.06
N THR A 111 7.14 -1.92 -22.57
CA THR A 111 6.34 -0.99 -23.41
C THR A 111 6.73 0.47 -23.27
N ARG A 112 7.23 0.89 -22.10
CA ARG A 112 7.55 2.28 -21.75
C ARG A 112 9.00 2.48 -21.30
N GLY A 113 9.76 1.38 -21.14
CA GLY A 113 11.15 1.39 -20.71
C GLY A 113 11.33 1.25 -19.19
N THR A 114 12.48 0.73 -18.78
CA THR A 114 12.83 0.53 -17.37
C THR A 114 12.73 1.80 -16.52
N PRO A 115 13.20 2.98 -16.96
CA PRO A 115 13.10 4.20 -16.15
C PRO A 115 11.64 4.56 -15.82
N ALA A 116 10.72 4.39 -16.77
CA ALA A 116 9.32 4.69 -16.57
C ALA A 116 8.65 3.73 -15.56
N ALA A 117 8.97 2.44 -15.63
CA ALA A 117 8.50 1.46 -14.65
C ALA A 117 9.02 1.76 -13.24
N VAL A 118 10.29 2.16 -13.14
CA VAL A 118 10.92 2.54 -11.87
C VAL A 118 10.21 3.73 -11.24
N THR A 119 10.05 4.82 -12.00
CA THR A 119 9.36 6.02 -11.54
C THR A 119 7.91 5.75 -11.16
N LEU A 120 7.18 4.95 -11.95
CA LEU A 120 5.80 4.59 -11.63
C LEU A 120 5.70 3.93 -10.25
N MET A 121 6.56 2.95 -9.98
CA MET A 121 6.50 2.21 -8.72
C MET A 121 7.00 3.05 -7.52
N GLU A 122 7.93 3.98 -7.73
CA GLU A 122 8.27 5.02 -6.76
C GLU A 122 7.08 5.93 -6.44
N ASP A 123 6.38 6.42 -7.46
CA ASP A 123 5.23 7.30 -7.32
C ASP A 123 4.07 6.58 -6.59
N VAL A 124 3.88 5.28 -6.84
CA VAL A 124 2.94 4.43 -6.09
C VAL A 124 3.32 4.40 -4.59
N GLY A 125 4.61 4.22 -4.28
CA GLY A 125 5.12 4.28 -2.92
C GLY A 125 4.85 5.64 -2.26
N TRP A 126 5.08 6.73 -2.98
CA TRP A 126 4.78 8.09 -2.51
C TRP A 126 3.29 8.31 -2.24
N VAL A 127 2.40 7.78 -3.09
CA VAL A 127 0.95 7.85 -2.88
C VAL A 127 0.59 7.19 -1.55
N ILE A 128 1.13 6.00 -1.26
CA ILE A 128 0.90 5.27 -0.01
C ILE A 128 1.39 6.10 1.19
N VAL A 129 2.66 6.54 1.17
CA VAL A 129 3.27 7.27 2.30
C VAL A 129 2.55 8.59 2.57
N HIS A 130 2.23 9.38 1.54
CA HIS A 130 1.49 10.63 1.73
C HIS A 130 0.10 10.40 2.30
N SER A 131 -0.58 9.33 1.89
CA SER A 131 -1.90 8.98 2.41
C SER A 131 -1.85 8.63 3.90
N LEU A 132 -0.83 7.86 4.32
CA LEU A 132 -0.61 7.52 5.73
C LEU A 132 -0.22 8.76 6.56
N LYS A 133 0.65 9.62 6.04
CA LYS A 133 1.04 10.89 6.70
C LYS A 133 -0.15 11.83 6.88
N ALA A 134 -1.06 11.90 5.90
CA ALA A 134 -2.23 12.77 5.96
C ALA A 134 -3.14 12.46 7.17
N VAL A 135 -3.19 11.20 7.60
CA VAL A 135 -4.01 10.77 8.75
C VAL A 135 -3.22 10.61 10.05
N GLN A 136 -1.90 10.73 10.01
CA GLN A 136 -0.99 10.46 11.13
C GLN A 136 -1.31 11.25 12.41
N ASN A 137 -1.88 12.45 12.28
CA ASN A 137 -2.25 13.30 13.41
C ASN A 137 -3.59 12.92 14.07
N VAL A 138 -4.47 12.26 13.34
CA VAL A 138 -5.82 11.91 13.80
C VAL A 138 -5.99 10.43 14.12
N ILE A 139 -5.17 9.56 13.53
CA ILE A 139 -5.23 8.12 13.76
C ILE A 139 -4.77 7.77 15.17
N ILE A 140 -5.42 6.77 15.75
CA ILE A 140 -5.03 6.22 17.05
C ILE A 140 -3.63 5.64 16.90
N ASN A 141 -2.74 6.05 17.80
CA ASN A 141 -1.36 5.57 17.82
C ASN A 141 -1.08 4.84 19.12
N ASP A 142 -1.32 3.54 19.11
CA ASP A 142 -0.94 2.62 20.19
C ASP A 142 0.18 1.71 19.68
N LYS A 143 1.26 1.57 20.46
CA LYS A 143 2.43 0.75 20.14
C LYS A 143 2.14 -0.76 20.10
N HIS A 144 0.98 -1.18 20.60
CA HIS A 144 0.51 -2.57 20.56
C HIS A 144 -0.45 -2.82 19.38
N CYS A 145 -0.72 -1.81 18.57
CA CYS A 145 -1.56 -1.92 17.39
C CYS A 145 -0.70 -1.93 16.12
N PHE A 146 -1.08 -2.80 15.20
CA PHE A 146 -0.61 -2.81 13.82
C PHE A 146 -1.82 -2.97 12.91
N GLU A 147 -1.69 -2.56 11.66
CA GLU A 147 -2.77 -2.72 10.68
C GLU A 147 -2.19 -3.10 9.32
N CYS A 148 -2.84 -4.06 8.65
CA CYS A 148 -2.50 -4.46 7.29
C CYS A 148 -3.57 -3.95 6.34
N TYR A 149 -3.26 -2.88 5.62
CA TYR A 149 -4.16 -2.22 4.69
C TYR A 149 -4.08 -2.83 3.29
N GLY A 150 -5.20 -2.82 2.58
CA GLY A 150 -5.24 -2.98 1.12
C GLY A 150 -5.43 -1.63 0.44
N PHE A 151 -4.40 -1.15 -0.24
CA PHE A 151 -4.47 0.05 -1.07
C PHE A 151 -4.97 -0.30 -2.47
N ASP A 152 -5.97 0.44 -2.95
CA ASP A 152 -6.51 0.33 -4.29
C ASP A 152 -6.04 1.54 -5.11
N ILE A 153 -5.19 1.30 -6.09
CA ILE A 153 -4.54 2.36 -6.87
C ILE A 153 -4.80 2.15 -8.36
N MET A 154 -5.27 3.18 -9.06
CA MET A 154 -5.40 3.18 -10.51
C MET A 154 -4.23 3.89 -11.16
N ILE A 155 -3.79 3.42 -12.32
CA ILE A 155 -2.76 4.09 -13.12
C ILE A 155 -3.42 4.68 -14.36
N ASP A 156 -3.16 5.96 -14.63
CA ASP A 156 -3.62 6.59 -15.88
C ASP A 156 -2.64 6.34 -17.05
N ASN A 157 -3.06 6.67 -18.26
CA ASN A 157 -2.27 6.44 -19.47
C ASN A 157 -0.92 7.21 -19.50
N LYS A 158 -0.75 8.20 -18.60
CA LYS A 158 0.51 8.94 -18.42
C LYS A 158 1.40 8.35 -17.32
N LEU A 159 1.08 7.14 -16.85
CA LEU A 159 1.75 6.44 -15.75
C LEU A 159 1.67 7.20 -14.42
N LYS A 160 0.63 8.01 -14.20
CA LYS A 160 0.40 8.62 -12.90
C LYS A 160 -0.49 7.71 -12.04
N PRO A 161 -0.06 7.35 -10.82
CA PRO A 161 -0.89 6.61 -9.88
C PRO A 161 -1.90 7.51 -9.16
N TRP A 162 -3.10 7.00 -8.97
CA TRP A 162 -4.23 7.64 -8.30
C TRP A 162 -4.76 6.71 -7.20
N LEU A 163 -4.79 7.18 -5.96
CA LEU A 163 -5.44 6.45 -4.87
C LEU A 163 -6.96 6.45 -5.09
N LEU A 164 -7.56 5.26 -5.05
CA LEU A 164 -9.02 5.08 -5.07
C LEU A 164 -9.57 4.96 -3.65
N GLU A 165 -9.05 3.99 -2.89
CA GLU A 165 -9.47 3.71 -1.52
C GLU A 165 -8.38 3.00 -0.72
N VAL A 166 -8.54 3.01 0.61
CA VAL A 166 -7.70 2.26 1.55
C VAL A 166 -8.61 1.37 2.40
N ASN A 167 -8.41 0.06 2.27
CA ASN A 167 -9.19 -0.94 2.98
C ASN A 167 -8.48 -1.36 4.27
N ALA A 168 -9.07 -1.06 5.43
CA ALA A 168 -8.56 -1.53 6.73
C ALA A 168 -8.73 -3.04 6.95
N SER A 169 -9.64 -3.68 6.22
CA SER A 169 -9.81 -5.14 6.27
C SER A 169 -9.82 -5.69 4.85
N PRO A 170 -8.65 -5.77 4.19
CA PRO A 170 -8.59 -6.24 2.82
C PRO A 170 -9.12 -7.68 2.73
N SER A 171 -9.99 -7.95 1.75
CA SER A 171 -10.59 -9.28 1.60
C SER A 171 -9.53 -10.38 1.49
N LEU A 172 -9.62 -11.37 2.37
CA LEU A 172 -8.77 -12.56 2.37
C LEU A 172 -9.39 -13.75 1.60
N SER A 173 -10.53 -13.55 0.94
CA SER A 173 -11.19 -14.59 0.15
C SER A 173 -10.32 -15.05 -1.02
N THR A 174 -10.22 -16.36 -1.23
CA THR A 174 -9.33 -16.95 -2.23
C THR A 174 -10.14 -17.45 -3.42
N THR A 175 -10.01 -16.79 -4.57
CA THR A 175 -10.67 -17.20 -5.82
C THR A 175 -9.80 -18.08 -6.71
N THR A 176 -8.49 -18.02 -6.54
CA THR A 176 -7.49 -18.79 -7.28
C THR A 176 -6.47 -19.42 -6.32
N LEU A 177 -5.66 -20.36 -6.81
CA LEU A 177 -4.56 -20.92 -6.02
C LEU A 177 -3.51 -19.85 -5.68
N ASP A 178 -3.23 -18.95 -6.61
CA ASP A 178 -2.30 -17.83 -6.40
C ASP A 178 -2.78 -16.89 -5.30
N ASP A 179 -4.09 -16.59 -5.25
CA ASP A 179 -4.68 -15.83 -4.15
C ASP A 179 -4.46 -16.52 -2.81
N LYS A 180 -4.67 -17.84 -2.75
CA LYS A 180 -4.50 -18.62 -1.53
C LYS A 180 -3.05 -18.58 -1.06
N GLN A 181 -2.10 -18.85 -1.95
CA GLN A 181 -0.68 -18.82 -1.62
C GLN A 181 -0.25 -17.42 -1.17
N LEU A 182 -0.60 -16.37 -1.91
CA LEU A 182 -0.26 -14.99 -1.58
C LEU A 182 -0.81 -14.59 -0.22
N LYS A 183 -2.10 -14.85 0.04
CA LYS A 183 -2.77 -14.39 1.25
C LYS A 183 -2.36 -15.17 2.49
N THR A 184 -2.11 -16.48 2.36
CA THR A 184 -1.55 -17.27 3.47
C THR A 184 -0.15 -16.77 3.83
N GLN A 185 0.72 -16.55 2.85
CA GLN A 185 2.06 -16.00 3.09
C GLN A 185 2.02 -14.59 3.66
N LEU A 186 1.12 -13.73 3.16
CA LEU A 186 0.92 -12.38 3.70
C LEU A 186 0.59 -12.43 5.20
N ILE A 187 -0.37 -13.25 5.60
CA ILE A 187 -0.78 -13.35 7.01
C ILE A 187 0.35 -13.90 7.88
N ASP A 188 1.03 -14.96 7.42
CA ASP A 188 2.15 -15.54 8.15
C ASP A 188 3.25 -14.50 8.39
N GLU A 189 3.63 -13.75 7.35
CA GLU A 189 4.68 -12.73 7.46
C GLU A 189 4.24 -11.48 8.24
N VAL A 190 2.96 -11.09 8.18
CA VAL A 190 2.41 -10.03 9.04
C VAL A 190 2.55 -10.42 10.51
N LEU A 191 2.20 -11.67 10.86
CA LEU A 191 2.31 -12.16 12.23
C LEU A 191 3.78 -12.24 12.67
N ASP A 192 4.68 -12.70 11.81
CA ASP A 192 6.11 -12.76 12.11
C ASP A 192 6.73 -11.38 12.37
N LEU A 193 6.25 -10.33 11.69
CA LEU A 193 6.74 -8.96 11.87
C LEU A 193 6.06 -8.20 13.02
N ALA A 194 4.77 -8.43 13.23
CA ALA A 194 3.98 -7.64 14.18
C ALA A 194 3.90 -8.28 15.58
N VAL A 195 4.04 -9.60 15.68
CA VAL A 195 3.89 -10.32 16.95
C VAL A 195 5.26 -10.66 17.54
N PRO A 196 5.54 -10.25 18.80
CA PRO A 196 6.79 -10.62 19.47
C PRO A 196 6.94 -12.15 19.59
N PRO A 197 8.17 -12.70 19.42
CA PRO A 197 8.40 -14.15 19.45
C PRO A 197 7.88 -14.85 20.71
N HIS A 198 8.02 -14.23 21.88
CA HIS A 198 7.57 -14.79 23.16
C HIS A 198 6.04 -15.01 23.22
N MET A 199 5.26 -14.20 22.50
CA MET A 199 3.79 -14.37 22.41
C MET A 199 3.42 -15.55 21.52
N ILE A 200 4.22 -15.80 20.47
CA ILE A 200 4.04 -16.93 19.55
C ILE A 200 4.36 -18.25 20.26
N GLU A 201 5.47 -18.31 21.01
CA GLU A 201 5.89 -19.47 21.78
C GLU A 201 4.86 -19.82 22.88
N ALA A 202 4.34 -18.81 23.59
CA ALA A 202 3.27 -18.99 24.56
C ALA A 202 2.00 -19.57 23.92
N ALA A 203 1.57 -19.05 22.76
CA ALA A 203 0.40 -19.57 22.04
C ALA A 203 0.61 -21.05 21.60
N GLN A 204 1.79 -21.39 21.09
CA GLN A 204 2.13 -22.76 20.68
C GLN A 204 2.14 -23.76 21.84
N SER A 205 2.56 -23.32 23.03
CA SER A 205 2.52 -24.15 24.25
C SER A 205 1.08 -24.48 24.72
N SER A 206 0.11 -23.64 24.37
CA SER A 206 -1.30 -23.79 24.76
C SER A 206 -2.14 -24.63 23.81
N CYS A 207 -1.72 -24.77 22.54
CA CYS A 207 -2.41 -25.58 21.53
C CYS A 207 -1.80 -26.99 21.43
N LYS A 208 -2.63 -28.04 21.43
CA LYS A 208 -2.17 -29.41 21.10
C LYS A 208 -1.52 -29.42 19.71
N PRO A 209 -0.41 -30.15 19.49
CA PRO A 209 0.40 -30.00 18.29
C PRO A 209 -0.34 -30.54 17.07
N ALA A 210 -0.91 -29.65 16.25
CA ALA A 210 -1.34 -29.97 14.91
C ALA A 210 -0.16 -29.75 13.94
N ARG A 211 0.60 -30.83 13.72
CA ARG A 211 1.65 -31.01 12.69
C ARG A 211 2.85 -30.04 12.83
N PRO A 212 4.11 -30.54 12.80
CA PRO A 212 5.26 -29.66 12.95
C PRO A 212 5.34 -28.65 11.80
N ARG A 213 5.22 -27.36 12.12
CA ARG A 213 5.66 -26.27 11.25
C ARG A 213 7.17 -26.45 11.06
N ARG A 214 7.63 -26.52 9.81
CA ARG A 214 9.07 -26.49 9.50
C ARG A 214 9.62 -25.13 9.96
N GLY A 215 10.41 -25.15 11.03
CA GLY A 215 11.33 -24.09 11.44
C GLY A 215 10.70 -22.80 11.97
N SER A 216 10.27 -22.79 13.23
CA SER A 216 10.10 -21.53 13.99
C SER A 216 11.35 -21.28 14.84
N THR A 217 12.31 -20.59 14.27
CA THR A 217 13.37 -19.91 15.02
C THR A 217 13.26 -18.42 14.74
N SER A 218 12.95 -17.64 15.79
CA SER A 218 13.07 -16.18 15.91
C SER A 218 13.47 -15.45 14.60
N ALA A 219 12.47 -14.99 13.85
CA ALA A 219 12.64 -14.27 12.58
C ALA A 219 13.39 -12.93 12.73
N ALA A 220 13.53 -12.39 13.95
CA ALA A 220 14.26 -11.15 14.19
C ALA A 220 15.79 -11.31 14.08
N ALA A 221 16.34 -12.54 14.08
CA ALA A 221 17.79 -12.78 14.08
C ALA A 221 18.29 -13.70 12.95
N ALA A 222 17.41 -14.43 12.27
CA ALA A 222 17.76 -15.26 11.12
C ALA A 222 17.03 -14.71 9.88
N GLY A 223 17.79 -14.19 8.91
CA GLY A 223 17.28 -13.55 7.69
C GLY A 223 16.46 -14.47 6.78
N PHE A 224 15.25 -14.83 7.20
CA PHE A 224 14.24 -15.36 6.31
C PHE A 224 13.81 -14.25 5.34
N PRO A 225 13.80 -14.52 4.01
CA PRO A 225 13.39 -13.52 3.04
C PRO A 225 11.89 -13.26 3.19
N THR A 226 11.56 -12.18 3.89
CA THR A 226 10.20 -11.63 3.86
C THR A 226 9.95 -10.92 2.52
N ASN A 227 8.71 -11.03 2.04
CA ASN A 227 8.18 -10.26 0.94
C ASN A 227 7.77 -8.84 1.38
N PHE A 228 7.85 -8.48 2.67
CA PHE A 228 7.74 -7.09 3.11
C PHE A 228 9.04 -6.33 2.89
N GLU A 229 8.94 -5.16 2.29
CA GLU A 229 10.02 -4.19 2.18
C GLU A 229 9.69 -2.95 2.98
N LEU A 230 10.69 -2.41 3.67
CA LEU A 230 10.55 -1.14 4.35
C LEU A 230 10.26 -0.05 3.32
N LEU A 231 9.05 0.50 3.36
CA LEU A 231 8.63 1.56 2.47
C LEU A 231 9.03 2.93 3.05
N TYR A 232 8.79 3.13 4.34
CA TYR A 232 9.14 4.37 5.03
C TYR A 232 9.34 4.15 6.53
N ASP A 233 10.38 4.78 7.07
CA ASP A 233 10.67 4.85 8.50
C ASP A 233 11.01 6.30 8.87
N GLU A 234 10.06 6.97 9.51
CA GLU A 234 10.19 8.34 9.95
C GLU A 234 11.30 8.52 11.00
N ALA A 235 11.57 7.49 11.82
CA ALA A 235 12.63 7.57 12.83
C ALA A 235 14.02 7.68 12.18
N ILE A 236 14.22 6.97 11.07
CA ILE A 236 15.47 7.04 10.29
C ILE A 236 15.64 8.45 9.69
N GLU A 237 14.56 9.06 9.19
CA GLU A 237 14.62 10.42 8.66
C GLU A 237 14.90 11.48 9.73
N ILE A 238 14.25 11.37 10.89
CA ILE A 238 14.47 12.27 12.03
C ILE A 238 15.93 12.20 12.48
N GLU A 239 16.47 10.98 12.64
CA GLU A 239 17.86 10.78 13.05
C GLU A 239 18.85 11.27 11.99
N ALA A 240 18.58 11.03 10.71
CA ALA A 240 19.39 11.57 9.61
C ALA A 240 19.38 13.11 9.58
N GLY A 241 18.22 13.73 9.86
CA GLY A 241 18.06 15.17 10.00
C GLY A 241 18.89 15.72 11.15
N ARG A 242 18.82 15.08 12.32
CA ARG A 242 19.61 15.45 13.51
C ARG A 242 21.10 15.42 13.22
N ARG A 243 21.59 14.34 12.60
CA ARG A 243 23.01 14.20 12.21
C ARG A 243 23.46 15.25 11.21
N ALA A 244 22.61 15.62 10.24
CA ALA A 244 22.94 16.67 9.27
C ALA A 244 23.07 18.06 9.92
N VAL A 245 22.22 18.36 10.91
CA VAL A 245 22.30 19.59 11.71
C VAL A 245 23.57 19.60 12.56
N GLU A 246 23.87 18.50 13.27
CA GLU A 246 25.10 18.35 14.06
C GLU A 246 26.37 18.52 13.21
N ALA A 247 26.42 17.89 12.02
CA ALA A 247 27.54 18.02 11.09
C ALA A 247 27.70 19.46 10.56
N SER A 248 26.60 20.16 10.33
CA SER A 248 26.62 21.57 9.90
C SER A 248 27.10 22.49 11.02
N ALA A 249 26.67 22.26 12.26
CA ALA A 249 27.12 23.00 13.43
C ALA A 249 28.62 22.78 13.71
N ALA A 250 29.13 21.55 13.58
CA ALA A 250 30.55 21.25 13.73
C ALA A 250 31.43 21.98 12.68
N ARG A 251 30.96 22.08 11.42
CA ARG A 251 31.64 22.85 10.37
C ARG A 251 31.63 24.37 10.63
N ALA A 252 30.57 24.90 11.24
CA ALA A 252 30.50 26.31 11.62
C ALA A 252 31.39 26.62 12.84
N GLY A 253 31.49 25.69 13.80
CA GLY A 253 32.38 25.80 14.97
C GLY A 253 33.87 25.78 14.62
N GLY A 254 34.25 25.08 13.55
CA GLY A 254 35.64 25.04 13.04
C GLY A 254 36.11 26.28 12.27
N ARG A 255 35.23 27.27 12.03
CA ARG A 255 35.55 28.51 11.30
C ARG A 255 35.71 29.75 12.19
N ARG A 256 35.87 29.60 13.51
CA ARG A 256 36.25 30.72 14.39
C ARG A 256 37.77 30.98 14.39
N GLY A 257 38.29 31.23 13.19
CA GLY A 257 39.72 31.48 12.96
C GLY A 257 40.00 32.02 11.55
N SER A 258 39.26 33.04 11.11
CA SER A 258 39.71 34.06 10.15
C SER A 258 38.57 35.04 9.90
N GLU A 259 38.82 36.32 10.20
CA GLU A 259 37.99 37.42 9.75
C GLU A 259 37.98 37.46 8.21
N ALA A 260 36.80 37.54 7.61
CA ALA A 260 36.62 38.20 6.32
C ALA A 260 35.16 38.61 6.16
N THR A 261 34.99 39.91 5.94
CA THR A 261 33.79 40.66 5.54
C THR A 261 33.17 40.13 4.25
N GLY A 262 31.84 40.02 4.17
CA GLY A 262 31.16 39.93 2.87
C GLY A 262 29.75 39.33 2.87
N GLY A 263 28.75 40.20 2.64
CA GLY A 263 27.49 39.94 1.90
C GLY A 263 26.72 38.64 2.17
N GLY A 264 25.64 38.74 2.96
CA GLY A 264 24.66 37.67 3.12
C GLY A 264 23.87 37.39 1.85
N GLN A 265 24.01 36.18 1.31
CA GLN A 265 23.10 35.61 0.32
C GLN A 265 22.50 34.33 0.90
N TRP A 266 21.21 34.39 1.25
CA TRP A 266 20.45 33.23 1.69
C TRP A 266 20.22 32.32 0.48
N SER A 267 20.99 31.24 0.37
CA SER A 267 20.74 30.20 -0.63
C SER A 267 19.51 29.40 -0.21
N LYS A 268 18.51 29.38 -1.09
CA LYS A 268 17.32 28.53 -1.01
C LYS A 268 17.76 27.09 -0.71
N VAL A 269 17.29 26.54 0.40
CA VAL A 269 17.32 25.10 0.64
C VAL A 269 16.49 24.47 -0.47
N ALA A 270 17.16 23.85 -1.43
CA ALA A 270 16.51 23.09 -2.48
C ALA A 270 15.65 22.01 -1.83
N SER A 271 14.34 22.05 -2.09
CA SER A 271 13.41 20.96 -1.81
C SER A 271 13.72 19.79 -2.74
N GLY A 272 14.88 19.15 -2.54
CA GLY A 272 15.24 17.93 -3.22
C GLY A 272 14.38 16.80 -2.65
N ARG A 273 13.55 16.18 -3.50
CA ARG A 273 13.02 14.84 -3.22
C ARG A 273 14.25 13.96 -2.95
N ARG A 274 14.48 13.59 -1.70
CA ARG A 274 15.55 12.65 -1.36
C ARG A 274 15.07 11.27 -1.81
N ALA A 275 15.93 10.53 -2.51
CA ALA A 275 15.63 9.18 -2.96
C ALA A 275 15.24 8.32 -1.76
N PHE A 276 14.06 7.70 -1.83
CA PHE A 276 13.66 6.65 -0.92
C PHE A 276 14.65 5.47 -0.99
N ASN A 277 14.58 4.58 0.00
CA ASN A 277 14.79 3.17 -0.32
C ASN A 277 13.66 2.79 -1.29
N THR A 278 13.89 2.91 -2.59
CA THR A 278 13.02 2.34 -3.62
C THR A 278 12.78 0.88 -3.24
N PRO A 279 11.54 0.48 -2.93
CA PRO A 279 11.25 -0.93 -2.74
C PRO A 279 11.69 -1.68 -4.00
N HIS A 280 12.39 -2.80 -3.87
CA HIS A 280 12.67 -3.66 -5.01
C HIS A 280 11.41 -4.47 -5.30
N TRP A 281 10.47 -3.84 -6.01
CA TRP A 281 9.29 -4.47 -6.59
C TRP A 281 9.77 -5.49 -7.65
N ALA A 282 10.01 -6.73 -7.20
CA ALA A 282 10.59 -7.81 -8.00
C ALA A 282 9.69 -8.31 -9.13
#